data_AF-A0A399HSS0-F1
#
_entry.id   AF-A0A399HSS0-F1
#
_cell.length_a   1.000
_cell.length_b   1.000
_cell.length_c   1.000
_cell.angle_alpha   90.00
_cell.angle_beta   90.00
_cell.angle_gamma   90.00
#
_symmetry.space_group_name_H-M   'P 1'
#
loop_
_entity.id
_entity.type
_entity.pdbx_description
1 polymer ?
#
loop_
_entity_poly.entity_id
_entity_poly.type
_entity_poly.pdbx_seq_one_letter_code
_entity_poly.pdbx_strand_id
1 'polypeptide(L)'
;MWEDGKDVSKPEILVEVLQLRLKADEAKEVMAKANSPSYKQRLNDNTKEALDNGAFGCPWFFVRNSKGEEEPFFGSDRFHYMWEYLGLPWKDVELLPPGKAKAKI
;
A
#
# COMPACT_ATOMS: atom_id res chain seq x y z
N MET A 1 7.67 -12.48 1.70
CA MET A 1 6.92 -12.33 2.96
C MET A 1 5.49 -12.84 2.81
N TRP A 2 4.58 -12.13 2.15
CA TRP A 2 3.15 -12.51 2.12
C TRP A 2 2.78 -13.65 1.15
N GLU A 3 3.40 -13.71 -0.03
CA GLU A 3 3.13 -14.77 -1.02
C GLU A 3 4.06 -15.97 -0.80
N ASP A 4 5.38 -15.77 -0.92
CA ASP A 4 6.37 -16.86 -0.86
C ASP A 4 6.93 -17.14 0.55
N GLY A 5 6.43 -16.50 1.60
CA GLY A 5 6.93 -16.71 2.98
C GLY A 5 8.39 -16.28 3.23
N LYS A 6 9.09 -15.69 2.26
CA LYS A 6 10.47 -15.20 2.42
C LYS A 6 10.61 -14.21 3.59
N ASP A 7 11.59 -14.47 4.46
CA ASP A 7 11.95 -13.62 5.59
C ASP A 7 12.80 -12.43 5.13
N VAL A 8 12.13 -11.32 4.85
CA VAL A 8 12.75 -10.08 4.36
C VAL A 8 13.44 -9.26 5.46
N SER A 9 13.46 -9.74 6.72
CA SER A 9 14.27 -9.13 7.78
C SER A 9 15.76 -9.45 7.61
N LYS A 10 16.09 -10.51 6.88
CA LYS A 10 17.46 -10.91 6.55
C LYS A 10 18.01 -10.09 5.38
N PRO A 11 19.13 -9.37 5.54
CA PRO A 11 19.69 -8.50 4.50
C PRO A 11 19.92 -9.19 3.16
N GLU A 12 20.40 -10.44 3.17
CA GLU A 12 20.68 -11.23 1.98
C GLU A 12 19.40 -11.56 1.19
N ILE A 13 18.30 -11.88 1.88
CA ILE A 13 17.00 -12.14 1.27
C ILE A 13 16.39 -10.83 0.75
N LEU A 14 16.55 -9.73 1.50
CA LEU A 14 16.08 -8.43 1.06
C LEU A 14 16.80 -7.97 -0.22
N VAL A 15 18.11 -8.17 -0.34
CA VAL A 15 18.87 -7.89 -1.58
C VAL A 15 18.36 -8.71 -2.74
N GLU A 16 18.16 -10.03 -2.56
CA GLU A 16 17.63 -10.91 -3.60
C GLU A 16 16.27 -10.41 -4.11
N VAL A 17 15.37 -10.03 -3.20
CA VAL A 17 14.04 -9.51 -3.54
C VAL A 17 14.13 -8.17 -4.26
N LEU A 18 14.99 -7.25 -3.80
CA LEU A 18 15.19 -5.96 -4.47
C LEU A 18 15.71 -6.15 -5.90
N GLN A 19 16.59 -7.11 -6.14
CA GLN A 19 17.16 -7.42 -7.45
C GLN A 19 16.17 -8.02 -8.46
N LEU A 20 14.95 -8.38 -8.03
CA LEU A 20 13.87 -8.74 -8.96
C LEU A 20 13.41 -7.54 -9.81
N ARG A 21 13.69 -6.31 -9.36
CA ARG A 21 13.26 -5.05 -10.02
C ARG A 21 14.36 -4.01 -10.15
N LEU A 22 15.40 -4.07 -9.32
CA LEU A 22 16.55 -3.15 -9.33
C LEU A 22 17.79 -3.84 -9.87
N LYS A 23 18.73 -3.06 -10.43
CA LYS A 23 20.07 -3.56 -10.74
C LYS A 23 20.85 -3.88 -9.47
N ALA A 24 21.90 -4.69 -9.61
CA ALA A 24 22.68 -5.17 -8.48
C ALA A 24 23.39 -4.03 -7.71
N ASP A 25 23.86 -3.01 -8.42
CA ASP A 25 24.46 -1.79 -7.84
C ASP A 25 23.43 -0.92 -7.13
N GLU A 26 22.25 -0.72 -7.72
CA GLU A 26 21.13 0.01 -7.12
C GLU A 26 20.65 -0.66 -5.81
N ALA A 27 20.48 -1.98 -5.83
CA ALA A 27 20.10 -2.74 -4.63
C ALA A 27 21.15 -2.63 -3.52
N LYS A 28 22.44 -2.70 -3.86
CA LYS A 28 23.54 -2.49 -2.90
C LYS A 28 23.52 -1.07 -2.31
N GLU A 29 23.28 -0.07 -3.15
CA GLU A 29 23.19 1.32 -2.72
C GLU A 29 22.03 1.54 -1.74
N VAL A 30 20.85 0.99 -2.04
CA VAL A 30 19.68 1.02 -1.14
C VAL A 30 20.03 0.42 0.22
N MET A 31 20.64 -0.78 0.24
CA MET A 31 21.03 -1.43 1.49
C MET A 31 22.07 -0.64 2.30
N ALA A 32 23.05 -0.04 1.63
CA ALA A 32 24.05 0.80 2.27
C ALA A 32 23.42 2.06 2.91
N LYS A 33 22.46 2.67 2.21
CA LYS A 33 21.80 3.90 2.66
C LYS A 33 20.72 3.68 3.70
N ALA A 34 20.04 2.53 3.70
CA ALA A 34 18.92 2.21 4.59
C ALA A 34 19.26 2.41 6.08
N ASN A 35 20.51 2.16 6.47
CA ASN A 35 20.95 2.32 7.85
C ASN A 35 21.48 3.71 8.21
N SER A 36 21.62 4.61 7.25
CA SER A 36 22.15 5.94 7.51
C SER A 36 21.18 6.81 8.33
N PRO A 37 21.69 7.76 9.13
CA PRO A 37 20.86 8.58 10.00
C PRO A 37 19.75 9.33 9.25
N SER A 38 20.02 9.85 8.06
CA SER A 38 19.04 10.62 7.29
C SER A 38 17.84 9.79 6.83
N TYR A 39 18.04 8.55 6.41
CA TYR A 39 16.93 7.68 5.99
C TYR A 39 16.15 7.13 7.19
N LYS A 40 16.82 6.84 8.31
CA LYS A 40 16.14 6.48 9.57
C LYS A 40 15.28 7.63 10.09
N GLN A 41 15.81 8.85 10.06
CA GLN A 41 15.06 10.04 10.46
C GLN A 41 13.85 10.24 9.55
N ARG A 42 14.02 10.15 8.23
CA ARG A 42 12.90 10.27 7.28
C ARG A 42 11.81 9.22 7.49
N LEU A 43 12.18 7.97 7.81
CA LEU A 43 11.20 6.93 8.15
C LEU A 43 10.40 7.31 9.41
N ASN A 44 11.07 7.78 10.45
CA ASN A 44 10.42 8.23 11.68
C ASN A 44 9.53 9.46 11.43
N ASP A 45 9.99 10.43 10.64
CA ASP A 45 9.24 11.64 10.33
C ASP A 45 7.95 11.31 9.55
N ASN A 46 8.03 10.47 8.52
CA ASN A 46 6.85 10.00 7.78
C ASN A 46 5.87 9.24 8.69
N THR A 47 6.39 8.43 9.62
CA THR A 47 5.55 7.69 10.58
C THR A 47 4.87 8.65 11.56
N LYS A 48 5.61 9.66 12.04
CA LYS A 48 5.08 10.71 12.90
C LYS A 48 4.03 11.54 12.19
N GLU A 49 4.22 11.90 10.93
CA GLU A 49 3.23 12.59 10.12
C GLU A 49 1.91 11.80 10.02
N ALA A 50 1.98 10.48 9.80
CA ALA A 50 0.77 9.65 9.82
C ALA A 50 0.07 9.67 11.19
N LEU A 51 0.82 9.55 12.29
CA LEU A 51 0.29 9.59 13.66
C LEU A 51 -0.32 10.95 14.01
N ASP A 52 0.35 12.04 13.64
CA ASP A 52 -0.13 13.42 13.85
C ASP A 52 -1.42 13.68 13.07
N ASN A 53 -1.61 13.00 11.94
CA ASN A 53 -2.85 12.99 11.15
C ASN A 53 -3.89 11.96 11.66
N GLY A 54 -3.70 11.37 12.84
CA GLY A 54 -4.67 10.51 13.50
C GLY A 54 -4.61 9.02 13.11
N ALA A 55 -3.58 8.58 12.39
CA ALA A 55 -3.45 7.18 12.02
C ALA A 55 -3.30 6.29 13.27
N PHE A 56 -4.08 5.21 13.31
CA PHE A 56 -4.01 4.18 14.37
C PHE A 56 -3.67 2.78 13.81
N GLY A 57 -3.38 2.68 12.51
CA GLY A 57 -3.06 1.43 11.82
C GLY A 57 -2.68 1.66 10.37
N CYS A 58 -2.48 0.57 9.61
CA CYS A 58 -2.16 0.61 8.18
C CYS A 58 -3.03 -0.37 7.36
N PRO A 59 -3.36 -0.04 6.08
CA PRO A 59 -3.00 1.20 5.40
C PRO A 59 -3.82 2.41 5.87
N TRP A 60 -3.19 3.58 5.85
CA TRP A 60 -3.79 4.89 6.14
C TRP A 60 -3.53 5.80 4.94
N PHE A 61 -4.60 6.34 4.36
CA PHE A 61 -4.54 7.21 3.21
C PHE A 61 -4.97 8.61 3.61
N PHE A 62 -4.20 9.62 3.21
CA PHE A 62 -4.63 11.02 3.27
C PHE A 62 -4.91 11.46 1.83
N VAL A 63 -6.19 11.68 1.51
CA VAL A 63 -6.64 11.88 0.12
C VAL A 63 -7.02 13.34 -0.06
N ARG A 64 -6.47 13.98 -1.09
CA ARG A 64 -6.83 15.34 -1.49
C ARG A 64 -7.74 15.34 -2.70
N ASN A 65 -8.89 16.03 -2.63
CA ASN A 65 -9.83 16.14 -3.75
C ASN A 65 -9.52 17.33 -4.68
N SER A 66 -10.31 17.49 -5.76
CA SER A 66 -10.14 18.56 -6.74
C SER A 66 -10.42 19.97 -6.21
N LYS A 67 -11.06 20.08 -5.04
CA LYS A 67 -11.29 21.35 -4.33
C LYS A 67 -10.13 21.72 -3.39
N GLY A 68 -9.13 20.84 -3.27
CA GLY A 68 -7.99 21.02 -2.37
C GLY A 68 -8.28 20.64 -0.92
N GLU A 69 -9.44 20.04 -0.63
CA GLU A 69 -9.79 19.51 0.68
C GLU A 69 -9.10 18.16 0.90
N GLU A 70 -8.82 17.80 2.16
CA GLU A 70 -8.15 16.55 2.52
C GLU A 70 -8.94 15.76 3.56
N GLU A 71 -9.05 14.44 3.37
CA GLU A 71 -9.71 13.53 4.30
C GLU A 71 -8.89 12.22 4.50
N PRO A 72 -8.84 11.69 5.74
CA PRO A 72 -8.19 10.41 6.03
C PRO A 72 -9.10 9.20 5.79
N PHE A 73 -8.52 8.09 5.30
CA PHE A 73 -9.19 6.79 5.13
C PHE A 73 -8.33 5.65 5.66
N PHE A 74 -8.88 4.82 6.55
CA PHE A 74 -8.23 3.63 7.10
C PHE A 74 -8.75 2.35 6.46
N GLY A 75 -7.84 1.44 6.10
CA GLY A 75 -8.16 0.08 5.66
C GLY A 75 -8.10 -0.12 4.16
N SER A 76 -7.99 -1.38 3.73
CA SER A 76 -7.96 -1.79 2.31
C SER A 76 -9.36 -2.05 1.72
N ASP A 77 -10.41 -1.76 2.47
CA ASP A 77 -11.82 -1.98 2.10
C ASP A 77 -12.59 -0.66 1.90
N ARG A 78 -11.92 0.49 1.98
CA ARG A 78 -12.54 1.84 1.88
C ARG A 78 -12.30 2.58 0.57
N PHE A 79 -11.83 1.89 -0.47
CA PHE A 79 -11.54 2.54 -1.74
C PHE A 79 -12.76 3.22 -2.37
N HIS A 80 -13.96 2.67 -2.20
CA HIS A 80 -15.20 3.29 -2.69
C HIS A 80 -15.45 4.66 -2.08
N TYR A 81 -15.27 4.82 -0.76
CA TYR A 81 -15.36 6.14 -0.12
C TYR A 81 -14.30 7.11 -0.66
N MET A 82 -13.08 6.63 -0.94
CA MET A 82 -12.04 7.47 -1.54
C MET A 82 -12.44 7.91 -2.96
N TRP A 83 -13.01 7.02 -3.78
CA TRP A 83 -13.44 7.35 -5.13
C TRP A 83 -14.60 8.35 -5.14
N GLU A 84 -15.58 8.16 -4.26
CA GLU A 84 -16.68 9.12 -4.04
C GLU A 84 -16.14 10.49 -3.63
N TYR A 85 -15.22 10.52 -2.66
CA TYR A 85 -14.60 11.76 -2.17
C TYR A 85 -13.82 12.49 -3.27
N LEU A 86 -13.14 11.73 -4.15
CA LEU A 86 -12.43 12.26 -5.31
C LEU A 86 -13.38 12.66 -6.47
N GLY A 87 -14.67 12.33 -6.39
CA GLY A 87 -15.64 12.56 -7.47
C GLY A 87 -15.40 11.68 -8.70
N LEU A 88 -14.78 10.51 -8.53
CA LEU A 88 -14.50 9.59 -9.63
C LEU A 88 -15.73 8.73 -9.94
N PRO A 89 -16.02 8.46 -11.23
CA PRO A 89 -17.07 7.51 -11.59
C PRO A 89 -16.66 6.10 -11.14
N TRP A 90 -17.51 5.45 -10.38
CA TRP A 90 -17.32 4.07 -9.95
C TRP A 90 -18.67 3.32 -9.93
N LYS A 91 -18.59 1.99 -9.86
CA LYS A 91 -19.75 1.12 -9.73
C LYS A 91 -19.52 0.18 -8.55
N ASP A 92 -20.50 0.12 -7.66
CA ASP A 92 -20.48 -0.80 -6.53
C ASP A 92 -20.71 -2.26 -6.94
N VAL A 93 -20.68 -3.15 -5.97
CA VAL A 93 -20.94 -4.58 -6.16
C VAL A 93 -22.35 -4.78 -6.71
N GLU A 94 -22.43 -5.47 -7.85
CA GLU A 94 -23.68 -5.89 -8.46
C GLU A 94 -23.90 -7.39 -8.23
N LEU A 95 -25.08 -7.76 -7.74
CA LEU A 95 -25.49 -9.15 -7.65
C LEU A 95 -25.94 -9.65 -9.03
N LEU A 96 -25.23 -10.65 -9.54
CA LEU A 96 -25.61 -11.33 -10.77
C LEU A 96 -26.80 -12.27 -10.53
N PRO A 97 -27.70 -12.44 -11.51
CA PRO A 97 -28.78 -13.42 -11.40
C PRO A 97 -28.21 -14.84 -11.28
N PRO A 98 -28.94 -15.79 -10.63
CA PRO A 98 -28.51 -17.18 -10.55
C PRO A 98 -28.22 -17.74 -11.95
N GLY A 99 -27.02 -18.31 -12.15
CA GLY A 99 -26.70 -18.99 -13.39
C GLY A 99 -27.70 -20.13 -13.64
N LYS A 100 -28.20 -20.29 -14.87
CA LYS A 100 -29.07 -21.42 -15.23
C LYS A 100 -28.38 -22.71 -14.79
N ALA A 101 -28.95 -23.42 -13.82
CA ALA A 101 -28.48 -24.75 -13.45
C ALA A 101 -28.42 -25.58 -14.75
N LYS A 102 -27.24 -26.11 -15.10
CA LYS A 102 -27.15 -27.09 -16.19
C LYS A 102 -28.04 -28.24 -15.78
N ALA A 103 -29.15 -28.43 -16.50
CA ALA A 103 -29.99 -29.61 -16.34
C ALA A 103 -29.06 -30.83 -16.47
N LYS A 104 -28.95 -31.63 -15.40
CA LYS A 104 -28.31 -32.93 -15.49
C LYS A 104 -29.20 -33.77 -16.42
N ILE A 105 -28.69 -34.08 -17.59
CA ILE A 105 -29.22 -35.15 -18.45
C ILE A 105 -28.77 -36.47 -17.84
#